data_AF-A0A924IAY6-F1
#
_entry.id   AF-A0A924IAY6-F1
#
_cell.length_a   1.000
_cell.length_b   1.000
_cell.length_c   1.000
_cell.angle_alpha   90.00
_cell.angle_beta   90.00
_cell.angle_gamma   90.00
#
_symmetry.space_group_name_H-M   'P 1'
#
loop_
_entity.id
_entity.type
_entity.pdbx_description
1 polymer ?
#
loop_
_entity_poly.entity_id
_entity_poly.type
_entity_poly.pdbx_seq_one_letter_code
_entity_poly.pdbx_strand_id
1 'polypeptide(L)'
;MSPLPQSEVNLSEPAPIHARFLESGATTVQLVRAIVRNHTAWFTLETINTGGTITRENGVTVLAFEEDIILAFPRMKKSEIDATLDQIVAGCFDKKKGRVSCWSTLPTHPGDLGVRLAARGFEWGWCPHWMALNLQTMSADIPVPAGCEITLGETDEWDVADLPYYNRGYDAGFRRLFARKPKRVWRFVARLDGAIVAQTVLFVTT
;
A
#
# COMPACT_ATOMS: atom_id res chain seq x y z
N MET A 1 -14.87 -12.75 22.44
CA MET A 1 -14.03 -12.94 21.25
C MET A 1 -12.79 -13.68 21.68
N SER A 2 -12.67 -14.97 21.36
CA SER A 2 -11.47 -15.76 21.66
C SER A 2 -10.36 -15.40 20.67
N PRO A 3 -9.09 -15.26 21.10
CA PRO A 3 -7.99 -15.01 20.18
C PRO A 3 -7.80 -16.23 19.26
N LEU A 4 -7.60 -15.97 17.97
CA LEU A 4 -7.31 -17.00 16.98
C LEU A 4 -5.93 -17.64 17.25
N PRO A 5 -5.78 -18.95 17.05
CA PRO A 5 -4.52 -19.65 17.30
C PRO A 5 -3.42 -19.13 16.37
N GLN A 6 -2.29 -18.74 16.96
CA GLN A 6 -1.07 -18.36 16.27
C GLN A 6 -0.36 -19.62 15.76
N SER A 7 -0.71 -20.10 14.57
CA SER A 7 0.17 -21.01 13.84
C SER A 7 1.19 -20.20 13.04
N GLU A 8 2.47 -20.56 13.14
CA GLU A 8 3.55 -19.98 12.35
C GLU A 8 3.30 -20.29 10.87
N VAL A 9 2.74 -19.32 10.16
CA VAL A 9 2.47 -19.43 8.74
C VAL A 9 3.76 -19.15 7.96
N ASN A 10 4.26 -20.18 7.29
CA ASN A 10 5.41 -20.06 6.40
C ASN A 10 5.02 -19.31 5.11
N LEU A 11 5.47 -18.05 4.97
CA LEU A 11 5.14 -17.16 3.85
C LEU A 11 6.12 -17.29 2.64
N SER A 12 6.96 -18.32 2.59
CA SER A 12 8.10 -18.41 1.64
C SER A 12 7.77 -18.85 0.20
N GLU A 13 6.56 -19.35 -0.10
CA GLU A 13 6.25 -19.82 -1.47
C GLU A 13 5.76 -18.69 -2.39
N PRO A 14 6.33 -18.53 -3.60
CA PRO A 14 5.87 -17.54 -4.56
C PRO A 14 4.57 -17.98 -5.25
N ALA A 15 3.53 -17.14 -5.21
CA ALA A 15 2.32 -17.34 -6.02
C ALA A 15 2.61 -17.12 -7.53
N PRO A 16 1.95 -17.88 -8.43
CA PRO A 16 2.23 -17.90 -9.87
C PRO A 16 1.99 -16.57 -10.57
N ILE A 17 2.75 -16.34 -11.65
CA ILE A 17 2.98 -15.04 -12.32
C ILE A 17 1.82 -14.62 -13.27
N HIS A 18 0.79 -15.46 -13.48
CA HIS A 18 -0.24 -15.23 -14.50
C HIS A 18 -1.64 -14.88 -13.99
N ALA A 19 -1.91 -14.94 -12.68
CA ALA A 19 -3.24 -14.67 -12.16
C ALA A 19 -3.33 -13.21 -11.67
N ARG A 20 -4.07 -12.36 -12.42
CA ARG A 20 -4.41 -10.98 -12.02
C ARG A 20 -5.24 -10.92 -10.73
N PHE A 21 -5.92 -12.02 -10.43
CA PHE A 21 -6.76 -12.25 -9.27
C PHE A 21 -6.35 -13.54 -8.59
N LEU A 22 -6.56 -13.63 -7.28
CA LEU A 22 -6.44 -14.90 -6.57
C LEU A 22 -7.59 -15.83 -6.98
N GLU A 23 -7.31 -17.13 -7.01
CA GLU A 23 -8.33 -18.15 -7.24
C GLU A 23 -9.33 -18.19 -6.07
N SER A 24 -10.54 -18.69 -6.37
CA SER A 24 -11.56 -18.92 -5.35
C SER A 24 -11.04 -19.89 -4.29
N GLY A 25 -11.35 -19.63 -3.02
CA GLY A 25 -10.83 -20.42 -1.89
C GLY A 25 -9.42 -20.07 -1.43
N ALA A 26 -8.89 -18.89 -1.81
CA ALA A 26 -7.59 -18.41 -1.34
C ALA A 26 -7.48 -18.42 0.20
N THR A 27 -6.40 -19.02 0.69
CA THR A 27 -6.08 -19.08 2.12
C THR A 27 -5.71 -17.69 2.66
N THR A 28 -5.83 -17.49 3.98
CA THR A 28 -5.35 -16.28 4.67
C THR A 28 -3.89 -15.96 4.33
N VAL A 29 -3.05 -16.99 4.21
CA VAL A 29 -1.65 -16.88 3.83
C VAL A 29 -1.49 -16.23 2.45
N GLN A 30 -2.25 -16.71 1.46
CA GLN A 30 -2.23 -16.19 0.10
C GLN A 30 -2.78 -14.76 0.04
N LEU A 31 -3.83 -14.46 0.81
CA LEU A 31 -4.39 -13.10 0.93
C LEU A 31 -3.35 -12.12 1.49
N VAL A 32 -2.68 -12.47 2.59
CA VAL A 32 -1.62 -11.64 3.18
C VAL A 32 -0.45 -11.45 2.21
N ARG A 33 0.00 -12.51 1.53
CA ARG A 33 1.04 -12.39 0.49
C ARG A 33 0.61 -11.46 -0.65
N ALA A 34 -0.66 -11.52 -1.08
CA ALA A 34 -1.20 -10.65 -2.11
C ALA A 34 -1.27 -9.19 -1.66
N ILE A 35 -1.69 -8.92 -0.42
CA ILE A 35 -1.69 -7.57 0.18
C ILE A 35 -0.27 -6.99 0.21
N VAL A 36 0.70 -7.75 0.71
CA VAL A 36 2.12 -7.36 0.78
C VAL A 36 2.65 -7.02 -0.61
N ARG A 37 2.40 -7.89 -1.60
CA ARG A 37 2.80 -7.67 -3.00
C ARG A 37 2.12 -6.43 -3.57
N ASN A 38 0.82 -6.26 -3.30
CA ASN A 38 0.04 -5.15 -3.82
C ASN A 38 0.56 -3.81 -3.29
N HIS A 39 0.74 -3.68 -1.97
CA HIS A 39 1.25 -2.47 -1.34
C HIS A 39 2.71 -2.19 -1.73
N THR A 40 3.57 -3.21 -1.80
CA THR A 40 4.96 -3.02 -2.24
C THR A 40 5.01 -2.50 -3.68
N ALA A 41 4.16 -3.01 -4.56
CA ALA A 41 4.05 -2.54 -5.94
C ALA A 41 3.48 -1.11 -6.01
N TRP A 42 2.52 -0.78 -5.15
CA TRP A 42 1.95 0.56 -5.04
C TRP A 42 3.03 1.58 -4.62
N PHE A 43 3.72 1.33 -3.50
CA PHE A 43 4.81 2.19 -3.02
C PHE A 43 5.93 2.32 -4.06
N THR A 44 6.26 1.23 -4.75
CA THR A 44 7.26 1.24 -5.84
C THR A 44 6.83 2.16 -6.97
N LEU A 45 5.57 2.07 -7.40
CA LEU A 45 5.01 2.89 -8.47
C LEU A 45 5.02 4.38 -8.07
N GLU A 46 4.57 4.68 -6.86
CA GLU A 46 4.60 6.04 -6.30
C GLU A 46 6.01 6.60 -6.28
N THR A 47 6.97 5.85 -5.72
CA THR A 47 8.39 6.24 -5.64
C THR A 47 8.97 6.54 -7.02
N ILE A 48 8.68 5.71 -8.03
CA ILE A 48 9.16 5.94 -9.40
C ILE A 48 8.55 7.23 -9.98
N ASN A 49 7.26 7.47 -9.73
CA ASN A 49 6.56 8.64 -10.28
C ASN A 49 6.92 9.95 -9.61
N THR A 50 7.39 9.91 -8.37
CA THR A 50 7.91 11.07 -7.65
C THR A 50 9.41 11.28 -7.86
N GLY A 51 10.07 10.42 -8.66
CA GLY A 51 11.51 10.50 -8.90
C GLY A 51 12.36 10.06 -7.70
N GLY A 52 11.77 9.30 -6.78
CA GLY A 52 12.44 8.77 -5.61
C GLY A 52 13.39 7.60 -5.91
N THR A 53 13.99 7.07 -4.85
CA THR A 53 14.98 5.98 -4.91
C THR A 53 14.42 4.72 -4.28
N ILE A 54 14.75 3.57 -4.87
CA ILE A 54 14.38 2.25 -4.36
C ILE A 54 15.65 1.43 -4.17
N THR A 55 15.87 0.97 -2.94
CA THR A 55 16.98 0.08 -2.59
C THR A 55 16.42 -1.24 -2.04
N ARG A 56 17.04 -2.36 -2.40
CA ARG A 56 16.63 -3.69 -1.94
C ARG A 56 17.85 -4.45 -1.44
N GLU A 57 17.96 -4.58 -0.13
CA GLU A 57 19.12 -5.20 0.53
C GLU A 57 18.65 -5.95 1.78
N ASN A 58 19.34 -7.06 2.12
CA ASN A 58 19.13 -7.85 3.34
C ASN A 58 17.67 -8.24 3.66
N GLY A 59 16.80 -8.32 2.66
CA GLY A 59 15.39 -8.67 2.84
C GLY A 59 14.47 -7.49 3.19
N VAL A 60 14.91 -6.24 3.04
CA VAL A 60 14.07 -5.04 3.12
C VAL A 60 14.06 -4.30 1.78
N THR A 61 12.88 -3.80 1.40
CA THR A 61 12.76 -2.80 0.32
C THR A 61 12.63 -1.43 0.99
N VAL A 62 13.61 -0.56 0.75
CA VAL A 62 13.62 0.83 1.21
C VAL A 62 13.21 1.71 0.05
N LEU A 63 12.12 2.45 0.22
CA LEU A 63 11.64 3.42 -0.75
C LEU A 63 11.77 4.81 -0.16
N ALA A 64 12.44 5.72 -0.85
CA ALA A 64 12.59 7.10 -0.39
C ALA A 64 12.09 8.06 -1.47
N PHE A 65 11.10 8.88 -1.14
CA PHE A 65 10.49 9.85 -2.05
C PHE A 65 9.89 11.02 -1.28
N GLU A 66 9.88 12.21 -1.89
CA GLU A 66 9.37 13.43 -1.23
C GLU A 66 9.94 13.57 0.19
N GLU A 67 9.12 13.65 1.24
CA GLU A 67 9.56 13.71 2.64
C GLU A 67 9.54 12.36 3.37
N ASP A 68 9.30 11.27 2.64
CA ASP A 68 9.01 9.95 3.16
C ASP A 68 10.10 8.91 2.86
N ILE A 69 10.33 8.05 3.84
CA ILE A 69 11.04 6.79 3.70
C ILE A 69 10.12 5.66 4.17
N ILE A 70 9.94 4.63 3.34
CA ILE A 70 9.12 3.46 3.62
C ILE A 70 10.01 2.21 3.64
N LEU A 71 9.94 1.46 4.73
CA LEU A 71 10.43 0.09 4.82
C LEU A 71 9.26 -0.85 4.52
N ALA A 72 9.20 -1.36 3.29
CA ALA A 72 8.09 -2.18 2.83
C ALA A 72 8.29 -3.65 3.19
N PHE A 73 7.51 -4.12 4.16
CA PHE A 73 7.35 -5.53 4.56
C PHE A 73 8.69 -6.28 4.72
N PRO A 74 9.58 -5.77 5.59
CA PRO A 74 10.90 -6.37 5.78
C PRO A 74 10.78 -7.82 6.22
N ARG A 75 11.63 -8.66 5.63
CA ARG A 75 11.85 -10.06 5.97
C ARG A 75 13.35 -10.31 6.07
N MET A 76 13.96 -9.72 7.08
CA MET A 76 15.42 -9.75 7.28
C MET A 76 15.84 -10.98 8.08
N LYS A 77 17.12 -11.38 7.94
CA LYS A 77 17.73 -12.35 8.85
C LYS A 77 18.03 -11.70 10.20
N LYS A 78 17.87 -12.46 11.29
CA LYS A 78 18.11 -11.96 12.65
C LYS A 78 19.55 -11.45 12.87
N SER A 79 20.53 -12.02 12.17
CA SER A 79 21.94 -11.61 12.28
C SER A 79 22.27 -10.28 11.59
N GLU A 80 21.42 -9.82 10.66
CA GLU A 80 21.70 -8.67 9.79
C GLU A 80 20.82 -7.45 10.12
N ILE A 81 19.77 -7.64 10.93
CA ILE A 81 18.74 -6.63 11.15
C ILE A 81 19.26 -5.36 11.81
N ASP A 82 20.09 -5.45 12.85
CA ASP A 82 20.52 -4.26 13.59
C ASP A 82 21.38 -3.36 12.72
N ALA A 83 22.38 -3.93 12.05
CA ALA A 83 23.23 -3.20 11.11
C ALA A 83 22.41 -2.57 9.97
N THR A 84 21.42 -3.29 9.43
CA THR A 84 20.56 -2.78 8.36
C THR A 84 19.68 -1.62 8.84
N LEU A 85 19.08 -1.73 10.02
CA LEU A 85 18.26 -0.67 10.60
C LEU A 85 19.10 0.57 10.95
N ASP A 86 20.32 0.39 11.47
CA ASP A 86 21.23 1.50 11.77
C ASP A 86 21.64 2.26 10.50
N GLN A 87 21.95 1.54 9.42
CA GLN A 87 22.23 2.13 8.11
C GLN A 87 21.05 2.93 7.56
N ILE A 88 19.83 2.38 7.68
CA ILE A 88 18.61 3.07 7.26
C ILE A 88 18.45 4.37 8.06
N VAL A 89 18.52 4.31 9.39
CA VAL A 89 18.31 5.47 10.26
C VAL A 89 19.36 6.55 9.98
N ALA A 90 20.64 6.17 9.83
CA ALA A 90 21.69 7.09 9.43
C ALA A 90 21.39 7.75 8.08
N GLY A 91 20.98 6.97 7.07
CA GLY A 91 20.61 7.49 5.76
C GLY A 91 19.37 8.40 5.78
N CYS A 92 18.46 8.22 6.74
CA CYS A 92 17.32 9.11 6.94
C CYS A 92 17.76 10.48 7.48
N PHE A 93 18.68 10.47 8.44
CA PHE A 93 19.26 11.68 9.04
C PHE A 93 20.02 12.50 7.99
N ASP A 94 20.87 11.85 7.19
CA ASP A 94 21.66 12.53 6.15
C ASP A 94 20.80 13.19 5.09
N LYS A 95 19.69 12.54 4.71
CA LYS A 95 18.75 13.04 3.70
C LYS A 95 17.79 14.12 4.23
N LYS A 96 17.82 14.41 5.55
CA LYS A 96 16.91 15.35 6.24
C LYS A 96 15.43 15.11 5.92
N LYS A 97 15.02 13.84 5.77
CA LYS A 97 13.64 13.48 5.45
C LYS A 97 12.74 13.61 6.67
N GLY A 98 11.52 14.10 6.45
CA GLY A 98 10.56 14.37 7.52
C GLY A 98 9.97 13.12 8.20
N ARG A 99 9.88 11.97 7.52
CA ARG A 99 9.21 10.79 8.08
C ARG A 99 9.81 9.47 7.59
N VAL A 100 9.91 8.50 8.51
CA VAL A 100 10.30 7.12 8.23
C VAL A 100 9.22 6.19 8.77
N SER A 101 8.73 5.27 7.94
CA SER A 101 7.68 4.33 8.30
C SER A 101 8.08 2.90 7.96
N CYS A 102 7.64 1.94 8.78
CA CYS A 102 7.82 0.52 8.52
C CYS A 102 6.47 -0.16 8.43
N TRP A 103 6.21 -0.81 7.30
CA TRP A 103 5.01 -1.61 7.07
C TRP A 103 5.37 -3.07 7.25
N SER A 104 4.62 -3.80 8.08
CA SER A 104 4.88 -5.23 8.33
C SER A 104 3.60 -6.01 8.49
N THR A 105 3.66 -7.31 8.23
CA THR A 105 2.59 -8.25 8.59
C THR A 105 2.76 -8.69 10.04
N LEU A 106 1.68 -9.23 10.64
CA LEU A 106 1.77 -10.05 11.84
C LEU A 106 1.65 -11.55 11.47
N PRO A 107 2.51 -12.42 12.01
CA PRO A 107 3.72 -12.09 12.77
C PRO A 107 4.76 -11.36 11.91
N THR A 108 5.57 -10.52 12.56
CA THR A 108 6.70 -9.83 11.92
C THR A 108 7.85 -10.80 11.64
N HIS A 109 8.77 -10.44 10.74
CA HIS A 109 9.96 -11.24 10.48
C HIS A 109 11.22 -10.37 10.42
N PRO A 110 12.10 -10.41 11.44
CA PRO A 110 12.01 -11.24 12.64
C PRO A 110 10.89 -10.80 13.59
N GLY A 111 10.44 -11.70 14.48
CA GLY A 111 9.33 -11.46 15.41
C GLY A 111 9.55 -10.29 16.38
N ASP A 112 10.80 -9.89 16.60
CA ASP A 112 11.20 -8.76 17.46
C ASP A 112 11.42 -7.44 16.69
N LEU A 113 11.05 -7.38 15.40
CA LEU A 113 11.23 -6.20 14.54
C LEU A 113 10.69 -4.92 15.17
N GLY A 114 9.47 -4.95 15.73
CA GLY A 114 8.83 -3.77 16.32
C GLY A 114 9.62 -3.22 17.52
N VAL A 115 10.16 -4.09 18.37
CA VAL A 115 11.00 -3.70 19.52
C VAL A 115 12.31 -3.07 19.03
N ARG A 116 12.93 -3.63 17.99
CA ARG A 116 14.16 -3.10 17.39
C ARG A 116 13.97 -1.74 16.74
N LEU A 117 12.81 -1.50 16.12
CA LEU A 117 12.44 -0.20 15.57
C LEU A 117 12.19 0.81 16.69
N ALA A 118 11.47 0.43 17.75
CA ALA A 118 11.22 1.30 18.90
C ALA A 118 12.51 1.76 19.58
N ALA A 119 13.51 0.87 19.71
CA ALA A 119 14.84 1.22 20.21
C ALA A 119 15.58 2.28 19.37
N ARG A 120 15.11 2.55 18.14
CA ARG A 120 15.65 3.54 17.20
C ARG A 120 14.73 4.75 17.04
N GLY A 121 13.76 4.93 17.95
CA GLY A 121 12.87 6.09 17.98
C GLY A 121 11.65 5.98 17.07
N PHE A 122 11.37 4.79 16.50
CA PHE A 122 10.08 4.59 15.84
C PHE A 122 8.96 4.48 16.88
N GLU A 123 7.81 5.04 16.55
CA GLU A 123 6.58 4.88 17.30
C GLU A 123 5.70 3.77 16.70
N TRP A 124 4.78 3.22 17.50
CA TRP A 124 3.79 2.29 17.00
C TRP A 124 2.82 3.02 16.08
N GLY A 125 2.90 2.68 14.79
CA GLY A 125 2.02 3.24 13.77
C GLY A 125 0.60 2.64 13.79
N TRP A 126 -0.20 3.11 12.84
CA TRP A 126 -1.54 2.60 12.61
C TRP A 126 -1.54 1.13 12.12
N CYS A 127 -2.55 0.36 12.53
CA CYS A 127 -2.81 -1.00 12.07
C CYS A 127 -3.94 -0.98 11.01
N PRO A 128 -3.63 -0.94 9.71
CA PRO A 128 -4.65 -0.97 8.67
C PRO A 128 -5.36 -2.32 8.65
N HIS A 129 -6.69 -2.27 8.46
CA HIS A 129 -7.52 -3.45 8.28
C HIS A 129 -7.76 -3.69 6.79
N TRP A 130 -7.11 -4.72 6.24
CA TRP A 130 -7.34 -5.11 4.86
C TRP A 130 -8.54 -6.04 4.75
N MET A 131 -9.37 -5.78 3.73
CA MET A 131 -10.52 -6.60 3.38
C MET A 131 -10.25 -7.30 2.05
N ALA A 132 -10.77 -8.51 1.91
CA ALA A 132 -10.78 -9.26 0.67
C ALA A 132 -12.21 -9.58 0.29
N LEU A 133 -12.51 -9.50 -1.01
CA LEU A 133 -13.84 -9.77 -1.56
C LEU A 133 -13.72 -10.75 -2.71
N ASN A 134 -14.56 -11.79 -2.69
CA ASN A 134 -14.69 -12.70 -3.83
C ASN A 134 -15.64 -12.09 -4.87
N LEU A 135 -15.10 -11.67 -6.00
CA LEU A 135 -15.86 -11.03 -7.08
C LEU A 135 -16.84 -11.99 -7.77
N GLN A 136 -16.60 -13.31 -7.73
CA GLN A 136 -17.50 -14.31 -8.36
C GLN A 136 -18.82 -14.45 -7.61
N THR A 137 -18.81 -14.15 -6.31
CA THR A 137 -19.99 -14.24 -5.43
C THR A 137 -20.53 -12.86 -5.05
N MET A 138 -19.92 -11.79 -5.58
CA MET A 138 -20.35 -10.42 -5.29
C MET A 138 -21.66 -10.14 -6.02
N SER A 139 -22.66 -9.65 -5.30
CA SER A 139 -23.87 -9.14 -5.94
C SER A 139 -23.55 -7.85 -6.70
N ALA A 140 -23.99 -7.76 -7.95
CA ALA A 140 -23.96 -6.53 -8.73
C ALA A 140 -25.18 -5.63 -8.46
N ASP A 141 -26.19 -6.13 -7.74
CA ASP A 141 -27.43 -5.41 -7.44
C ASP A 141 -27.24 -4.48 -6.24
N ILE A 142 -26.38 -3.48 -6.42
CA ILE A 142 -26.14 -2.42 -5.44
C ILE A 142 -27.04 -1.24 -5.80
N PRO A 143 -27.95 -0.80 -4.91
CA PRO A 143 -28.81 0.34 -5.21
C PRO A 143 -27.96 1.60 -5.42
N VAL A 144 -28.15 2.24 -6.57
CA VAL A 144 -27.54 3.52 -6.91
C VAL A 144 -28.59 4.63 -6.73
N PRO A 145 -28.31 5.70 -5.98
CA PRO A 145 -29.23 6.83 -5.86
C PRO A 145 -29.62 7.39 -7.23
N ALA A 146 -30.88 7.80 -7.38
CA ALA A 146 -31.32 8.48 -8.60
C ALA A 146 -30.45 9.72 -8.87
N GLY A 147 -30.07 9.96 -10.13
CA GLY A 147 -29.16 11.05 -10.50
C GLY A 147 -27.68 10.79 -10.19
N CYS A 148 -27.34 9.60 -9.64
CA CYS A 148 -25.95 9.23 -9.40
C CYS A 148 -25.36 8.45 -10.58
N GLU A 149 -24.18 8.88 -11.03
CA GLU A 149 -23.42 8.26 -12.13
C GLU A 149 -21.98 8.00 -11.71
N ILE A 150 -21.45 6.81 -12.04
CA ILE A 150 -20.05 6.44 -11.81
C ILE A 150 -19.36 6.29 -13.15
N THR A 151 -18.27 7.05 -13.35
CA THR A 151 -17.51 7.09 -14.61
C THR A 151 -16.01 6.99 -14.33
N LEU A 152 -15.22 6.71 -15.37
CA LEU A 152 -13.77 6.88 -15.31
C LEU A 152 -13.47 8.38 -15.17
N GLY A 153 -12.66 8.75 -14.18
CA GLY A 153 -12.30 10.13 -13.91
C GLY A 153 -11.29 10.66 -14.91
N GLU A 154 -11.45 11.93 -15.30
CA GLU A 154 -10.50 12.66 -16.13
C GLU A 154 -9.38 13.32 -15.28
N THR A 155 -8.32 13.79 -15.94
CA THR A 155 -7.10 14.31 -15.28
C THR A 155 -7.22 15.73 -14.70
N ASP A 156 -8.23 16.47 -15.09
CA ASP A 156 -8.57 17.82 -14.61
C ASP A 156 -9.54 17.80 -13.42
N GLU A 157 -10.28 16.70 -13.24
CA GLU A 157 -11.28 16.52 -12.17
C GLU A 157 -10.70 16.19 -10.78
N TRP A 158 -9.40 16.42 -10.57
CA TRP A 158 -8.71 16.09 -9.31
C TRP A 158 -8.84 17.17 -8.24
N ASP A 159 -9.27 18.38 -8.59
CA ASP A 159 -9.46 19.43 -7.57
C ASP A 159 -10.87 19.31 -6.98
N VAL A 160 -11.01 18.45 -5.97
CA VAL A 160 -12.26 18.14 -5.29
C VAL A 160 -12.17 18.52 -3.81
N ALA A 161 -11.82 19.79 -3.57
CA ALA A 161 -11.56 20.36 -2.25
C ALA A 161 -12.69 20.14 -1.24
N ASP A 162 -13.92 19.99 -1.71
CA ASP A 162 -15.10 19.78 -0.86
C ASP A 162 -15.29 18.32 -0.42
N LEU A 163 -14.52 17.36 -0.96
CA LEU A 163 -14.61 15.96 -0.53
C LEU A 163 -13.86 15.72 0.79
N PRO A 164 -14.45 14.95 1.72
CA PRO A 164 -13.74 14.48 2.90
C PRO A 164 -12.45 13.75 2.54
N TYR A 165 -11.41 13.97 3.34
CA TYR A 165 -10.07 13.38 3.17
C TYR A 165 -9.33 13.76 1.88
N TYR A 166 -9.86 14.71 1.10
CA TYR A 166 -9.12 15.31 0.01
C TYR A 166 -7.92 16.09 0.55
N ASN A 167 -6.76 15.88 -0.07
CA ASN A 167 -5.57 16.66 0.22
C ASN A 167 -4.84 16.98 -1.09
N ARG A 168 -4.84 18.26 -1.45
CA ARG A 168 -4.23 18.75 -2.69
C ARG A 168 -2.75 18.39 -2.85
N GLY A 169 -2.01 18.26 -1.75
CA GLY A 169 -0.60 17.85 -1.75
C GLY A 169 -0.43 16.38 -2.16
N TYR A 170 -1.16 15.47 -1.52
CA TYR A 170 -1.16 14.04 -1.88
C TYR A 170 -1.64 13.83 -3.33
N ASP A 171 -2.66 14.58 -3.75
CA ASP A 171 -3.24 14.46 -5.10
C ASP A 171 -2.28 14.91 -6.22
N ALA A 172 -1.27 15.74 -5.93
CA ALA A 172 -0.27 16.12 -6.93
C ALA A 172 0.54 14.90 -7.43
N GLY A 173 0.83 13.95 -6.54
CA GLY A 173 1.49 12.68 -6.90
C GLY A 173 0.60 11.82 -7.81
N PHE A 174 -0.68 11.71 -7.47
CA PHE A 174 -1.66 11.00 -8.29
C PHE A 174 -1.84 11.66 -9.67
N ARG A 175 -1.96 12.99 -9.75
CA ARG A 175 -2.06 13.70 -11.03
C ARG A 175 -0.87 13.40 -11.94
N ARG A 176 0.35 13.38 -11.41
CA ARG A 176 1.55 12.97 -12.17
C ARG A 176 1.48 11.52 -12.63
N LEU A 177 1.05 10.61 -11.76
CA LEU A 177 0.85 9.19 -12.11
C LEU A 177 -0.18 9.04 -13.24
N PHE A 178 -1.34 9.69 -13.15
CA PHE A 178 -2.43 9.55 -14.12
C PHE A 178 -2.17 10.28 -15.45
N ALA A 179 -1.39 11.36 -15.45
CA ALA A 179 -0.94 12.01 -16.69
C ALA A 179 -0.14 11.06 -17.60
N ARG A 180 0.47 10.01 -17.03
CA ARG A 180 1.21 8.97 -17.78
C ARG A 180 0.32 7.86 -18.33
N LYS A 181 -1.01 7.94 -18.13
CA LYS A 181 -2.01 6.94 -18.54
C LYS A 181 -1.60 5.51 -18.13
N PRO A 182 -1.43 5.25 -16.82
CA PRO A 182 -0.94 3.97 -16.34
C PRO A 182 -1.93 2.85 -16.69
N LYS A 183 -1.42 1.73 -17.20
CA LYS A 183 -2.26 0.58 -17.60
C LYS A 183 -2.86 -0.22 -16.43
N ARG A 184 -2.54 0.14 -15.18
CA ARG A 184 -2.85 -0.63 -13.96
C ARG A 184 -3.53 0.20 -12.87
N VAL A 185 -3.75 1.48 -13.13
CA VAL A 185 -4.36 2.40 -12.18
C VAL A 185 -5.50 3.10 -12.88
N TRP A 186 -6.69 3.00 -12.31
CA TRP A 186 -7.88 3.69 -12.80
C TRP A 186 -8.45 4.53 -11.68
N ARG A 187 -8.98 5.70 -12.04
CA ARG A 187 -9.75 6.53 -11.13
C ARG A 187 -11.20 6.44 -11.55
N PHE A 188 -12.08 6.29 -10.59
CA PHE A 188 -13.52 6.38 -10.78
C PHE A 188 -14.04 7.58 -9.99
N VAL A 189 -15.00 8.28 -10.56
CA VAL A 189 -15.66 9.45 -9.97
C VAL A 189 -17.16 9.17 -9.94
N ALA A 190 -17.77 9.41 -8.78
CA ALA A 190 -19.22 9.42 -8.63
C ALA A 190 -19.72 10.86 -8.67
N ARG A 191 -20.72 11.12 -9.52
CA ARG A 191 -21.45 12.39 -9.58
C ARG A 191 -22.89 12.20 -9.16
N LEU A 192 -23.41 13.09 -8.33
CA LEU A 192 -24.83 13.18 -8.02
C LEU A 192 -25.33 14.52 -8.55
N ASP A 193 -26.30 14.50 -9.46
CA ASP A 193 -26.85 15.70 -10.11
C ASP A 193 -25.75 16.60 -10.75
N GLY A 194 -24.73 15.96 -11.33
CA GLY A 194 -23.59 16.62 -11.98
C GLY A 194 -22.45 17.04 -11.05
N ALA A 195 -22.64 17.06 -9.72
CA ALA A 195 -21.61 17.40 -8.76
C ALA A 195 -20.79 16.17 -8.33
N ILE A 196 -19.47 16.30 -8.21
CA ILE A 196 -18.62 15.20 -7.74
C ILE A 196 -18.84 14.99 -6.24
N VAL A 197 -19.26 13.77 -5.86
CA VAL A 197 -19.57 13.40 -4.47
C VAL A 197 -18.66 12.31 -3.91
N ALA A 198 -17.94 11.58 -4.77
CA ALA A 198 -16.93 10.63 -4.34
C ALA A 198 -15.91 10.35 -5.44
N GLN A 199 -14.75 9.84 -5.03
CA GLN A 199 -13.74 9.30 -5.94
C GLN A 199 -13.07 8.07 -5.33
N THR A 200 -12.58 7.18 -6.19
CA THR A 200 -11.77 6.04 -5.77
C THR A 200 -10.69 5.74 -6.79
N VAL A 201 -9.60 5.14 -6.34
CA VAL A 201 -8.51 4.66 -7.18
C VAL A 201 -8.47 3.14 -7.10
N LEU A 202 -8.60 2.50 -8.26
CA LEU A 202 -8.39 1.08 -8.42
C LEU A 202 -6.96 0.83 -8.91
N PHE A 203 -6.18 0.11 -8.11
CA PHE A 203 -4.86 -0.37 -8.49
C PHE A 203 -4.87 -1.90 -8.64
N VAL A 204 -4.62 -2.38 -9.86
CA VAL A 204 -4.56 -3.82 -10.13
C VAL A 204 -3.11 -4.28 -10.22
N THR A 205 -2.71 -5.11 -9.27
CA THR A 205 -1.38 -5.70 -9.28
C THR A 205 -1.37 -7.04 -9.98
N THR A 206 -0.89 -6.97 -11.24
CA THR A 206 -0.67 -8.03 -12.23
C THR A 206 -1.85 -8.20 -13.17
#